data_AF-A0A929C009-F1
#
_entry.id   AF-A0A929C009-F1
#
_cell.length_a   1.000
_cell.length_b   1.000
_cell.length_c   1.000
_cell.angle_alpha   90.00
_cell.angle_beta   90.00
_cell.angle_gamma   90.00
#
_symmetry.space_group_name_H-M   'P 1'
#
loop_
_entity.id
_entity.type
_entity.pdbx_description
1 polymer ?
#
loop_
_entity_poly.entity_id
_entity_poly.type
_entity_poly.pdbx_seq_one_letter_code
_entity_poly.pdbx_strand_id
1 'polypeptide(L)'
;MRNLIVCCDGTWNTPDQKHNGVPVPTNVVRLYNAVVDMNPKKKILQLKYYHPGVGTDGNWWQKVAGGTMAVGLSKNIMSAYKWLGVNYVPQDRIFLFGFSRGAYTVRS
;
A
#
# COMPACT_ATOMS: atom_id res chain seq x y z
N MET A 1 -12.56 -15.16 -11.76
CA MET A 1 -11.32 -15.13 -10.94
C MET A 1 -10.42 -13.99 -11.40
N ARG A 2 -10.09 -13.09 -10.49
CA ARG A 2 -9.17 -11.96 -10.67
C ARG A 2 -8.10 -11.99 -9.59
N ASN A 3 -7.07 -11.16 -9.74
CA ASN A 3 -6.08 -10.92 -8.69
C ASN A 3 -6.35 -9.54 -8.06
N LEU A 4 -6.45 -9.48 -6.74
CA LEU A 4 -6.48 -8.24 -5.97
C LEU A 4 -5.12 -8.10 -5.29
N ILE A 5 -4.39 -7.05 -5.62
CA ILE A 5 -3.02 -6.82 -5.14
C ILE A 5 -3.01 -5.56 -4.28
N VAL A 6 -2.68 -5.73 -3.00
CA VAL A 6 -2.63 -4.65 -2.01
C VAL A 6 -1.17 -4.38 -1.66
N CYS A 7 -0.75 -3.13 -1.84
CA CYS A 7 0.60 -2.66 -1.61
C CYS A 7 0.58 -1.54 -0.56
N CYS A 8 1.05 -1.81 0.66
CA CYS A 8 1.10 -0.80 1.74
C CYS A 8 2.54 -0.45 2.07
N ASP A 9 2.91 0.83 1.94
CA ASP A 9 4.30 1.25 2.09
C ASP A 9 4.73 1.49 3.55
N GLY A 10 6.05 1.57 3.74
CA GLY A 10 6.69 1.91 4.99
C GLY A 10 6.44 3.37 5.38
N THR A 11 6.67 3.68 6.65
CA THR A 11 6.39 5.03 7.17
C THR A 11 7.26 6.08 6.52
N TRP A 12 6.66 7.24 6.28
CA TRP A 12 7.29 8.37 5.60
C TRP A 12 7.70 8.07 4.16
N ASN A 13 7.33 6.91 3.62
CA ASN A 13 7.54 6.60 2.21
C ASN A 13 6.35 7.08 1.40
N THR A 14 6.65 7.96 0.44
CA THR A 14 5.73 8.38 -0.62
C THR A 14 6.19 7.79 -1.96
N PRO A 15 5.28 7.63 -2.94
CA PRO A 15 5.64 7.07 -4.24
C PRO A 15 6.59 7.95 -5.05
N ASP A 16 6.66 9.24 -4.73
CA ASP A 16 7.45 10.27 -5.40
C ASP A 16 8.72 10.67 -4.64
N GLN A 17 9.11 9.91 -3.60
CA GLN A 17 10.29 10.22 -2.78
C GLN A 17 11.59 10.29 -3.59
N LYS A 18 12.44 11.28 -3.26
CA LYS A 18 13.72 11.56 -3.93
C LYS A 18 14.88 11.69 -2.95
N HIS A 19 16.07 11.31 -3.40
CA HIS A 19 17.34 11.59 -2.72
C HIS A 19 18.25 12.37 -3.67
N ASN A 20 18.68 13.58 -3.28
CA ASN A 20 19.45 14.50 -4.13
C ASN A 20 18.81 14.74 -5.51
N GLY A 21 17.47 14.90 -5.55
CA GLY A 21 16.72 15.10 -6.79
C GLY A 21 16.45 13.82 -7.60
N VAL A 22 17.06 12.70 -7.24
CA VAL A 22 16.91 11.41 -7.94
C VAL A 22 15.78 10.60 -7.29
N PRO A 23 14.81 10.07 -8.07
CA PRO A 23 13.77 9.19 -7.55
C PRO A 23 14.34 7.93 -6.88
N VAL A 24 13.88 7.64 -5.66
CA VAL A 24 14.30 6.47 -4.87
C VAL A 24 13.08 5.68 -4.37
N PRO A 25 12.24 5.12 -5.25
CA PRO A 25 11.00 4.45 -4.85
C PRO A 25 11.27 3.22 -3.99
N THR A 26 10.40 2.95 -3.02
CA THR A 26 10.45 1.72 -2.23
C THR A 26 10.21 0.48 -3.10
N ASN A 27 10.59 -0.69 -2.60
CA ASN A 27 10.25 -1.94 -3.28
C ASN A 27 8.74 -2.16 -3.39
N VAL A 28 7.93 -1.58 -2.49
CA VAL A 28 6.46 -1.62 -2.57
C VAL A 28 5.97 -0.83 -3.79
N VAL A 29 6.47 0.39 -3.99
CA VAL A 29 6.15 1.23 -5.16
C VAL A 29 6.64 0.57 -6.45
N ARG A 30 7.88 0.05 -6.45
CA ARG A 30 8.44 -0.66 -7.60
C ARG A 30 7.59 -1.87 -7.99
N LEU A 31 7.13 -2.65 -7.02
CA LEU A 31 6.25 -3.79 -7.26
C LEU A 31 4.89 -3.34 -7.81
N TYR A 32 4.24 -2.37 -7.17
CA TYR A 32 2.95 -1.83 -7.62
C TYR A 32 3.00 -1.35 -9.09
N ASN A 33 4.08 -0.67 -9.47
CA ASN A 33 4.28 -0.18 -10.84
C ASN A 33 4.58 -1.31 -11.84
N ALA A 34 5.20 -2.41 -11.39
CA ALA A 34 5.50 -3.56 -12.24
C ALA A 34 4.27 -4.47 -12.51
N VAL A 35 3.19 -4.32 -11.74
CA VAL A 35 1.95 -5.07 -11.96
C VAL A 35 1.21 -4.54 -13.19
N VAL A 36 1.10 -5.38 -14.21
CA VAL A 36 0.29 -5.16 -15.43
C VAL A 36 -1.20 -5.34 -15.15
N ASP A 37 -2.09 -4.64 -15.85
CA ASP A 37 -3.54 -4.72 -15.59
C ASP A 37 -4.14 -6.09 -15.96
N MET A 38 -3.58 -6.76 -16.97
CA MET A 38 -4.00 -8.10 -17.36
C MET A 38 -2.79 -9.02 -17.50
N ASN A 39 -2.83 -10.18 -16.85
CA ASN A 39 -1.79 -11.19 -17.04
C ASN A 39 -1.85 -11.71 -18.49
N PRO A 40 -0.78 -11.53 -19.30
CA PRO A 40 -0.83 -11.82 -20.73
C PRO A 40 -0.95 -13.32 -21.05
N LYS A 41 -0.46 -14.19 -20.15
CA LYS A 41 -0.49 -15.65 -20.36
C LYS A 41 -1.82 -16.26 -19.95
N LYS A 42 -2.36 -15.83 -18.80
CA LYS A 42 -3.57 -16.42 -18.18
C LYS A 42 -4.85 -15.62 -18.44
N LYS A 43 -4.76 -14.43 -19.05
CA LYS A 43 -5.86 -13.48 -19.24
C LYS A 43 -6.62 -13.16 -17.93
N ILE A 44 -5.88 -13.09 -16.81
CA ILE A 44 -6.42 -12.77 -15.49
C ILE A 44 -6.27 -11.28 -15.23
N LEU A 45 -7.39 -10.61 -14.94
CA LEU A 45 -7.40 -9.20 -14.55
C LEU A 45 -6.72 -9.01 -13.17
N GLN A 46 -5.93 -7.95 -13.05
CA GLN A 46 -5.20 -7.58 -11.84
C GLN A 46 -5.65 -6.20 -11.36
N LEU A 47 -6.45 -6.16 -10.29
CA LEU A 47 -6.79 -4.93 -9.61
C LEU A 47 -5.72 -4.65 -8.56
N LYS A 48 -5.18 -3.44 -8.56
CA LYS A 48 -4.10 -3.05 -7.66
C LYS A 48 -4.45 -1.83 -6.83
N TYR A 49 -4.05 -1.87 -5.57
CA TYR A 49 -4.23 -0.81 -4.59
C TYR A 49 -2.88 -0.46 -3.97
N TYR A 50 -2.59 0.84 -3.87
CA TYR A 50 -1.40 1.34 -3.19
C TYR A 50 -1.83 2.28 -2.05
N HIS A 51 -1.23 2.08 -0.87
CA HIS A 51 -1.35 3.00 0.25
C HIS A 51 0.03 3.55 0.61
N PRO A 52 0.22 4.89 0.67
CA PRO A 52 1.47 5.48 1.14
C PRO A 52 1.68 5.18 2.63
N GLY A 53 2.91 5.38 3.09
CA GLY A 53 3.28 5.22 4.49
C GLY A 53 2.43 6.05 5.45
N VAL A 54 2.23 5.53 6.66
CA VAL A 54 1.71 6.36 7.78
C VAL A 54 2.58 7.61 7.92
N GLY A 55 1.96 8.77 8.16
CA GLY A 55 2.67 10.03 8.44
C GLY A 55 3.22 10.76 7.21
N THR A 56 2.70 10.47 6.02
CA THR A 56 3.03 11.19 4.78
C THR A 56 2.22 12.49 4.58
N ASP A 57 1.21 12.75 5.41
CA ASP A 57 0.36 13.95 5.37
C ASP A 57 0.78 15.05 6.38
N GLY A 58 1.30 16.19 5.87
CA GLY A 58 1.43 17.47 6.60
C GLY A 58 2.38 17.52 7.81
N ASN A 59 2.42 18.63 8.57
CA ASN A 59 3.34 18.92 9.70
C ASN A 59 3.35 17.82 10.79
N TRP A 60 4.16 16.78 10.59
CA TRP A 60 4.05 15.50 11.28
C TRP A 60 5.02 15.34 12.45
N TRP A 61 6.08 16.15 12.56
CA TRP A 61 7.01 16.14 13.70
C TRP A 61 6.32 16.35 15.05
N GLN A 62 5.27 17.18 15.10
CA GLN A 62 4.44 17.39 16.30
C GLN A 62 3.51 16.21 16.62
N LYS A 63 3.14 15.41 15.62
CA LYS A 63 2.17 14.32 15.74
C LYS A 63 2.79 13.01 16.27
N VAL A 64 4.09 12.81 16.04
CA VAL A 64 4.86 11.66 16.54
C VAL A 64 4.91 11.60 18.06
N ALA A 65 5.09 12.74 18.73
CA ALA A 65 5.18 12.81 20.19
C ALA A 65 3.84 12.53 20.92
N GLY A 66 2.70 12.58 20.22
CA GLY A 66 1.35 12.55 20.82
C GLY A 66 0.50 11.30 20.56
N GLY A 67 1.08 10.17 20.13
CA GLY A 67 0.33 8.89 19.97
C GLY A 67 -0.52 8.74 18.70
N THR A 68 -0.59 9.77 17.84
CA THR A 68 -1.35 9.72 16.57
C THR A 68 -0.79 8.75 15.52
N MET A 69 0.43 8.23 15.71
CA MET A 69 0.99 7.16 14.87
C MET A 69 0.13 5.88 14.88
N ALA A 70 -0.42 5.50 16.04
CA ALA A 70 -1.29 4.32 16.15
C ALA A 70 -2.62 4.54 15.41
N VAL A 71 -3.22 5.74 15.56
CA VAL A 71 -4.45 6.12 14.84
C VAL A 71 -4.24 6.14 13.33
N GLY A 72 -3.10 6.66 12.86
CA GLY A 72 -2.73 6.63 11.45
C GLY A 72 -2.61 5.21 10.91
N LEU A 73 -2.05 4.30 11.70
CA LEU A 73 -1.94 2.88 11.32
C LEU A 73 -3.32 2.22 11.21
N SER A 74 -4.23 2.44 12.17
CA SER A 74 -5.60 1.91 12.10
C SER A 74 -6.35 2.41 10.87
N LYS A 75 -6.18 3.70 10.51
CA LYS A 75 -6.78 4.25 9.28
C LYS A 75 -6.24 3.58 8.02
N ASN A 76 -4.94 3.32 7.95
CA ASN A 76 -4.34 2.62 6.81
C ASN A 76 -4.88 1.19 6.67
N ILE A 77 -5.03 0.47 7.78
CA ILE A 77 -5.64 -0.88 7.80
C ILE A 77 -7.07 -0.81 7.28
N MET A 78 -7.89 0.07 7.86
CA MET A 78 -9.28 0.25 7.43
C MET A 78 -9.39 0.60 5.95
N SER A 79 -8.52 1.47 5.43
CA SER A 79 -8.52 1.86 4.02
C SER A 79 -8.22 0.68 3.09
N ALA A 80 -7.17 -0.08 3.38
CA ALA A 80 -6.77 -1.24 2.58
C ALA A 80 -7.84 -2.36 2.59
N TYR A 81 -8.38 -2.68 3.76
CA TYR A 81 -9.41 -3.72 3.89
C TYR A 81 -10.77 -3.28 3.38
N LYS A 82 -11.10 -1.98 3.45
CA LYS A 82 -12.28 -1.43 2.77
C LYS A 82 -12.16 -1.61 1.26
N TRP A 83 -11.00 -1.31 0.68
CA TRP A 83 -10.79 -1.52 -0.75
C TRP A 83 -10.93 -3.00 -1.11
N LEU A 84 -10.36 -3.92 -0.32
CA LEU A 84 -10.57 -5.36 -0.53
C LEU A 84 -12.04 -5.75 -0.44
N GLY A 85 -12.75 -5.33 0.61
CA GLY A 85 -14.15 -5.68 0.84
C GLY A 85 -15.10 -5.17 -0.25
N VAL A 86 -14.82 -4.00 -0.83
CA VAL A 86 -15.63 -3.43 -1.92
C VAL A 86 -15.36 -4.12 -3.27
N ASN A 87 -14.13 -4.61 -3.50
CA ASN A 87 -13.73 -5.14 -4.80
C ASN A 87 -13.78 -6.67 -4.89
N TYR A 88 -13.68 -7.38 -3.77
CA TYR A 88 -13.59 -8.84 -3.75
C TYR A 88 -14.90 -9.47 -4.23
N VAL A 89 -14.77 -10.46 -5.12
CA VAL A 89 -15.85 -11.40 -5.42
C VAL A 89 -15.35 -12.83 -5.21
N PRO A 90 -16.26 -13.80 -4.97
CA PRO A 90 -15.86 -15.20 -4.78
C PRO A 90 -14.91 -15.68 -5.88
N GLN A 91 -13.91 -16.46 -5.48
CA GLN A 91 -12.83 -17.01 -6.33
C GLN A 91 -11.74 -16.00 -6.73
N ASP A 92 -11.77 -14.75 -6.27
CA ASP A 92 -10.62 -13.85 -6.43
C ASP A 92 -9.46 -14.27 -5.54
N ARG A 93 -8.24 -14.00 -6.01
CA ARG A 93 -6.99 -14.26 -5.28
C ARG A 93 -6.45 -12.96 -4.72
N ILE A 94 -6.08 -12.96 -3.45
CA ILE A 94 -5.56 -11.80 -2.75
C ILE A 94 -4.04 -11.93 -2.61
N PHE A 95 -3.32 -10.87 -2.98
CA PHE A 95 -1.87 -10.75 -2.83
C PHE A 95 -1.57 -9.53 -1.98
N LEU A 96 -0.85 -9.72 -0.89
CA LEU A 96 -0.57 -8.68 0.10
C LEU A 96 0.93 -8.41 0.15
N PHE A 97 1.32 -7.17 -0.08
CA PHE A 97 2.70 -6.71 -0.03
C PHE A 97 2.81 -5.51 0.90
N GLY A 98 3.75 -5.56 1.84
CA GLY A 98 4.01 -4.43 2.71
C GLY A 98 5.44 -4.35 3.19
N PHE A 99 5.88 -3.13 3.52
CA PHE A 99 7.20 -2.84 4.05
C PHE A 99 7.08 -2.09 5.38
N SER A 100 7.91 -2.42 6.38
CA SER A 100 7.89 -1.77 7.71
C SER A 100 6.48 -1.72 8.32
N ARG A 101 5.94 -0.56 8.71
CA ARG A 101 4.55 -0.41 9.19
C ARG A 101 3.49 -0.75 8.14
N GLY A 102 3.82 -0.69 6.84
CA GLY A 102 2.98 -1.23 5.77
C GLY A 102 2.87 -2.76 5.82
N ALA A 103 3.91 -3.46 6.26
CA ALA A 103 3.85 -4.92 6.49
C ALA A 103 2.92 -5.28 7.66
N TYR A 104 2.92 -4.46 8.71
CA TYR A 104 1.94 -4.60 9.79
C TYR A 104 0.51 -4.35 9.27
N THR A 105 0.33 -3.30 8.45
CA THR A 105 -0.97 -2.93 7.88
C THR A 105 -1.64 -4.08 7.13
N VAL A 106 -0.89 -4.83 6.32
CA VAL A 106 -1.46 -5.94 5.54
C VAL A 106 -1.56 -7.26 6.32
N ARG A 107 -1.05 -7.33 7.56
CA ARG A 107 -1.11 -8.53 8.41
C ARG A 107 -2.21 -8.47 9.48
N SER A 108 -2.85 -7.32 9.66
CA SER A 108 -3.78 -7.02 10.76
C SER A 108 -5.21 -7.03 10.27
#